data_AF-F6CSR5-F1
#
_entry.id   AF-F6CSR5-F1
#
_cell.length_a   1.000
_cell.length_b   1.000
_cell.length_c   1.000
_cell.angle_alpha   90.00
_cell.angle_beta   90.00
_cell.angle_gamma   90.00
#
_symmetry.space_group_name_H-M   'P 1'
#
loop_
_entity.id
_entity.type
_entity.pdbx_description
1 polymer ?
#
loop_
_entity_poly.entity_id
_entity_poly.type
_entity_poly.pdbx_seq_one_letter_code
_entity_poly.pdbx_strand_id
1 'polypeptide(L)'
;MTKKNVADALHIFYELNACFSDAYWETNDINQKDRFFAMKSILQDELDELHKLSLQDHEYPYEPMSPNLQQLSKTLQTLLPNLNQAVIRPQTASRFVDLIPSACELFES
;
A
#
# COMPACT_ATOMS: atom_id res chain seq x y z
N MET A 1 6.56 -20.78 -4.06
CA MET A 1 6.07 -19.55 -3.42
C MET A 1 7.10 -19.14 -2.40
N THR A 2 7.99 -18.22 -2.78
CA THR A 2 9.04 -17.68 -1.91
C THR A 2 8.36 -16.79 -0.88
N LYS A 3 8.48 -17.12 0.40
CA LYS A 3 8.00 -16.25 1.49
C LYS A 3 8.64 -14.88 1.31
N LYS A 4 7.85 -13.84 1.05
CA LYS A 4 8.35 -12.47 0.97
C LYS A 4 8.80 -12.08 2.37
N ASN A 5 10.05 -11.61 2.46
CA ASN A 5 10.61 -11.16 3.72
C ASN A 5 10.15 -9.73 4.03
N VAL A 6 10.36 -9.28 5.26
CA VAL A 6 9.99 -7.91 5.66
C VAL A 6 10.67 -6.86 4.75
N ALA A 7 11.89 -7.11 4.28
CA ALA A 7 12.57 -6.20 3.34
C ALA A 7 11.81 -6.03 2.00
N ASP A 8 11.29 -7.11 1.43
CA ASP A 8 10.48 -7.10 0.20
C ASP A 8 9.14 -6.39 0.45
N ALA A 9 8.51 -6.65 1.61
CA ALA A 9 7.29 -5.97 2.02
C ALA A 9 7.49 -4.46 2.19
N LEU A 10 8.57 -4.03 2.85
CA LEU A 10 8.95 -2.63 2.99
C LEU A 10 9.09 -1.98 1.61
N HIS A 11 9.76 -2.64 0.66
CA HIS A 11 9.92 -2.10 -0.70
C HIS A 11 8.57 -1.86 -1.38
N ILE A 12 7.68 -2.85 -1.35
CA ILE A 12 6.33 -2.75 -1.92
C ILE A 12 5.53 -1.64 -1.22
N PHE A 13 5.66 -1.50 0.10
CA PHE A 13 4.98 -0.45 0.85
C PHE A 13 5.50 0.94 0.50
N TYR A 14 6.81 1.11 0.31
CA TYR A 14 7.37 2.37 -0.18
C TYR A 14 6.86 2.72 -1.59
N GLU A 15 6.82 1.75 -2.51
CA GLU A 15 6.30 1.96 -3.86
C GLU A 15 4.80 2.30 -3.86
N LEU A 16 4.01 1.63 -3.03
CA LEU A 16 2.58 1.89 -2.87
C LEU A 16 2.33 3.27 -2.24
N ASN A 17 3.13 3.67 -1.26
CA ASN A 17 3.07 4.99 -0.62
C ASN A 17 3.42 6.13 -1.60
N ALA A 18 4.43 5.90 -2.46
CA ALA A 18 4.74 6.80 -3.56
C ALA A 18 3.55 6.93 -4.51
N CYS A 19 2.93 5.82 -4.90
CA CYS A 19 1.73 5.83 -5.76
C CYS A 19 0.55 6.55 -5.09
N PHE A 20 0.32 6.39 -3.78
CA PHE A 20 -0.70 7.15 -3.05
C PHE A 20 -0.42 8.64 -3.05
N SER A 21 0.84 9.03 -2.94
CA SER A 21 1.26 10.43 -2.99
C SER A 21 1.03 11.04 -4.38
N ASP A 22 1.38 10.31 -5.45
CA ASP A 22 1.08 10.73 -6.83
C ASP A 22 -0.43 10.87 -7.04
N ALA A 23 -1.22 9.86 -6.66
CA ALA A 23 -2.67 9.88 -6.79
C ALA A 23 -3.31 11.03 -5.99
N TYR A 24 -2.82 11.32 -4.79
CA TYR A 24 -3.27 12.45 -3.96
C TYR A 24 -3.11 13.80 -4.68
N TRP A 25 -1.98 14.00 -5.38
CA TRP A 25 -1.73 15.22 -6.15
C TRP A 25 -2.53 15.27 -7.45
N GLU A 26 -2.80 14.10 -8.05
CA GLU A 26 -3.48 14.00 -9.34
C GLU A 26 -5.00 14.08 -9.23
N THR A 27 -5.58 13.69 -8.10
CA THR A 27 -7.02 13.82 -7.90
C THR A 27 -7.43 15.27 -7.66
N ASN A 28 -8.56 15.68 -8.25
CA ASN A 28 -9.14 17.01 -8.03
C ASN A 28 -10.30 16.99 -7.02
N ASP A 29 -10.67 15.80 -6.52
CA ASP A 29 -11.76 15.64 -5.56
C ASP A 29 -11.23 15.56 -4.13
N ILE A 30 -11.83 16.32 -3.22
CA ILE A 30 -11.37 16.38 -1.83
C ILE A 30 -11.60 15.07 -1.07
N ASN A 31 -12.66 14.33 -1.41
CA ASN A 31 -12.98 13.05 -0.77
C ASN A 31 -11.99 11.98 -1.23
N GLN A 32 -11.59 12.01 -2.51
CA GLN A 32 -10.54 11.13 -3.02
C GLN A 32 -9.19 11.45 -2.35
N LYS A 33 -8.86 12.73 -2.18
CA LYS A 33 -7.65 13.15 -1.44
C LYS A 33 -7.63 12.63 -0.02
N ASP A 34 -8.74 12.81 0.70
CA ASP A 34 -8.88 12.30 2.07
C ASP A 34 -8.70 10.78 2.11
N ARG A 35 -9.33 10.06 1.17
CA ARG A 35 -9.18 8.61 1.05
C ARG A 35 -7.72 8.18 0.80
N PHE A 36 -7.03 8.81 -0.14
CA PHE A 36 -5.61 8.53 -0.43
C PHE A 36 -4.72 8.86 0.77
N PHE A 37 -4.99 9.96 1.47
CA PHE A 37 -4.26 10.35 2.66
C PHE A 37 -4.47 9.37 3.83
N ALA A 38 -5.70 8.91 4.04
CA ALA A 38 -6.02 7.90 5.05
C ALA A 38 -5.30 6.56 4.75
N MET A 39 -5.34 6.10 3.50
CA MET A 39 -4.64 4.89 3.07
C MET A 39 -3.11 5.01 3.25
N LYS A 40 -2.55 6.15 2.85
CA LYS A 40 -1.14 6.46 3.06
C LYS A 40 -0.77 6.47 4.54
N SER A 41 -1.59 7.08 5.39
CA SER A 41 -1.32 7.16 6.83
C SER A 41 -1.32 5.78 7.49
N ILE A 42 -2.27 4.91 7.12
CA ILE A 42 -2.31 3.52 7.60
C ILE A 42 -1.05 2.75 7.18
N LEU A 43 -0.64 2.89 5.91
CA LEU A 43 0.55 2.23 5.41
C LEU A 43 1.84 2.76 6.05
N GLN A 44 1.89 4.07 6.34
CA GLN A 44 3.01 4.72 7.00
C GLN A 44 3.16 4.25 8.45
N ASP A 45 2.04 4.11 9.17
CA ASP A 45 2.02 3.59 10.54
C ASP A 45 2.59 2.16 10.58
N GLU A 46 2.18 1.30 9.65
CA GLU A 46 2.75 -0.05 9.53
C GLU A 46 4.24 -0.03 9.15
N LEU A 47 4.63 0.83 8.20
CA LEU A 47 6.05 1.02 7.85
C LEU A 47 6.88 1.41 9.07
N ASP A 48 6.36 2.31 9.91
CA ASP A 48 7.05 2.75 11.12
C ASP A 48 7.11 1.63 12.17
N GLU A 49 6.07 0.80 12.32
CA GLU A 49 6.13 -0.42 13.15
C GLU A 49 7.17 -1.42 12.63
N LEU A 50 7.22 -1.65 11.32
CA LEU A 50 8.21 -2.54 10.71
C LEU A 50 9.63 -2.01 10.84
N HIS A 51 9.84 -0.70 10.75
CA HIS A 51 11.16 -0.09 10.99
C HIS A 51 11.59 -0.13 12.47
N LYS A 52 10.68 -0.36 13.42
CA LYS A 52 11.06 -0.62 14.82
C LYS A 52 11.66 -2.00 15.00
N LEU A 53 11.45 -2.93 14.05
CA LEU A 53 12.11 -4.22 14.05
C LEU A 53 13.60 -4.05 13.76
N SER A 54 14.42 -4.95 14.28
CA SER A 54 15.84 -4.93 13.95
C SER A 54 16.03 -5.23 12.46
N LEU A 55 17.05 -4.65 11.84
CA LEU A 55 17.46 -5.02 10.47
C LEU A 55 17.74 -6.53 10.33
N GLN A 56 18.09 -7.21 11.43
CA GLN A 56 18.24 -8.68 11.48
C GLN A 56 16.91 -9.42 11.40
N ASP A 57 15.82 -8.81 11.87
CA ASP A 57 14.46 -9.35 11.72
C ASP A 57 13.93 -9.16 10.29
N HIS A 58 14.61 -8.37 9.44
CA HIS A 58 14.16 -8.14 8.06
C HIS A 58 14.29 -9.38 7.15
N GLU A 59 15.06 -10.38 7.58
CA GLU A 59 15.20 -11.68 6.90
C GLU A 59 14.04 -12.64 7.21
N TYR A 60 13.25 -12.34 8.24
CA TYR A 60 12.09 -13.15 8.61
C TYR A 60 10.94 -12.95 7.64
N PRO A 61 10.07 -13.98 7.50
CA PRO A 61 8.84 -13.86 6.72
C PRO A 61 8.01 -12.70 7.25
N TYR A 62 7.49 -11.89 6.33
CA TYR A 62 6.59 -10.81 6.67
C TYR A 62 5.29 -11.39 7.25
N GLU A 63 4.93 -10.95 8.46
CA GLU A 63 3.61 -11.20 9.04
C GLU A 63 2.91 -9.85 9.26
N PRO A 64 1.68 -9.66 8.75
CA PRO A 64 0.95 -8.42 8.96
C PRO A 64 0.68 -8.22 10.46
N MET A 65 1.27 -7.18 11.04
CA MET A 65 1.18 -6.95 12.49
C MET A 65 -0.13 -6.29 12.88
N SER A 66 -0.71 -5.48 11.97
CA SER A 66 -1.91 -4.70 12.25
C SER A 66 -3.15 -5.17 11.48
N PRO A 67 -4.33 -5.23 12.13
CA PRO A 67 -5.61 -5.40 11.43
C PRO A 67 -5.92 -4.23 10.48
N ASN A 68 -5.22 -3.10 10.64
CA ASN A 68 -5.32 -1.94 9.76
C ASN A 68 -4.87 -2.28 8.33
N LEU A 69 -3.93 -3.20 8.13
CA LEU A 69 -3.54 -3.64 6.79
C LEU A 69 -4.61 -4.48 6.10
N GLN A 70 -5.34 -5.30 6.85
CA GLN A 70 -6.50 -6.02 6.32
C GLN A 70 -7.58 -5.04 5.84
N GLN A 71 -7.78 -3.93 6.56
CA GLN A 71 -8.67 -2.85 6.14
C GLN A 71 -8.13 -2.10 4.91
N LEU A 72 -6.81 -1.86 4.85
CA LEU A 72 -6.15 -1.25 3.70
C LEU A 72 -6.30 -2.13 2.45
N SER A 73 -6.05 -3.44 2.57
CA SER A 73 -6.24 -4.44 1.51
C SER A 73 -7.65 -4.38 0.93
N LYS A 74 -8.68 -4.45 1.78
CA LYS A 74 -10.09 -4.32 1.34
C LYS A 74 -10.38 -3.00 0.66
N THR A 75 -9.81 -1.91 1.17
CA THR A 75 -9.97 -0.57 0.60
C THR A 75 -9.33 -0.48 -0.78
N LEU A 76 -8.14 -1.06 -0.95
CA LEU A 76 -7.41 -1.15 -2.22
C LEU A 76 -8.15 -2.00 -3.25
N GLN A 77 -8.66 -3.16 -2.85
CA GLN A 77 -9.48 -4.02 -3.73
C GLN A 77 -10.76 -3.32 -4.19
N THR A 78 -11.36 -2.50 -3.33
CA THR A 78 -12.52 -1.66 -3.68
C THR A 78 -12.13 -0.45 -4.54
N LEU A 79 -10.88 0.02 -4.41
CA LEU A 79 -10.34 1.14 -5.18
C LEU A 79 -9.93 0.71 -6.60
N LEU A 80 -9.43 -0.51 -6.79
CA LEU A 80 -9.07 -1.11 -8.09
C LEU A 80 -10.06 -0.82 -9.24
N PRO A 81 -11.37 -1.13 -9.09
CA PRO A 81 -12.35 -0.82 -10.15
C PRO A 81 -12.64 0.67 -10.31
N ASN A 82 -12.41 1.48 -9.27
CA ASN A 82 -12.69 2.92 -9.24
C ASN A 82 -11.44 3.79 -9.52
N LEU A 83 -10.27 3.17 -9.73
CA LEU A 83 -8.99 3.85 -9.85
C LEU A 83 -8.93 4.78 -11.08
N ASN A 84 -9.57 4.37 -12.18
CA ASN A 84 -9.72 5.21 -13.38
C ASN A 84 -10.59 6.46 -13.17
N GLN A 85 -11.44 6.47 -12.15
CA GLN A 85 -12.23 7.65 -11.77
C GLN A 85 -11.52 8.50 -10.70
N ALA A 86 -10.74 7.86 -9.82
CA ALA A 86 -10.04 8.53 -8.74
C ALA A 86 -8.73 9.19 -9.19
N VAL A 87 -8.02 8.61 -10.16
CA VAL A 87 -6.70 9.02 -10.63
C VAL A 87 -6.76 9.46 -12.08
N ILE A 88 -6.32 10.69 -12.36
CA ILE A 88 -6.41 11.29 -13.70
C ILE A 88 -5.34 10.72 -14.63
N ARG A 89 -4.15 10.36 -14.13
CA ARG A 89 -3.07 9.85 -14.97
C ARG A 89 -3.12 8.32 -15.11
N PRO A 90 -3.12 7.81 -16.36
CA PRO A 90 -3.17 6.36 -16.61
C PRO A 90 -1.90 5.63 -16.15
N GLN A 91 -0.76 6.33 -16.07
CA GLN A 91 0.50 5.76 -15.56
C GLN A 91 0.40 5.37 -14.09
N THR A 92 -0.11 6.28 -13.24
CA THR A 92 -0.32 6.03 -11.82
C THR A 92 -1.36 4.92 -11.61
N ALA A 93 -2.46 4.94 -12.37
CA ALA A 93 -3.47 3.88 -12.32
C ALA A 93 -2.89 2.51 -12.69
N SER A 94 -2.04 2.43 -13.72
CA SER A 94 -1.37 1.18 -14.12
C SER A 94 -0.41 0.67 -13.04
N ARG A 95 0.33 1.56 -12.37
CA ARG A 95 1.21 1.17 -11.25
C ARG A 95 0.41 0.62 -10.07
N PHE A 96 -0.73 1.23 -9.76
CA PHE A 96 -1.63 0.68 -8.73
C PHE A 96 -2.15 -0.70 -9.09
N VAL A 97 -2.56 -0.93 -10.34
CA VAL A 97 -3.07 -2.24 -10.77
C VAL A 97 -2.02 -3.34 -10.61
N ASP A 98 -0.73 -3.00 -10.78
CA ASP A 98 0.39 -3.94 -10.62
C ASP A 98 0.79 -4.13 -9.14
N LEU A 99 0.82 -3.05 -8.36
CA LEU A 99 1.28 -3.04 -6.97
C LEU A 99 0.22 -3.52 -5.97
N ILE A 100 -1.07 -3.23 -6.19
CA ILE A 100 -2.17 -3.62 -5.29
C ILE A 100 -2.24 -5.13 -5.06
N PRO A 101 -2.23 -6.01 -6.08
CA PRO A 101 -2.28 -7.45 -5.84
C PRO A 101 -1.05 -7.93 -5.06
N SER A 102 0.13 -7.42 -5.41
CA SER A 102 1.39 -7.75 -4.71
C SER A 102 1.37 -7.33 -3.24
N ALA A 103 0.74 -6.20 -2.92
CA ALA A 103 0.55 -5.72 -1.56
C ALA A 103 -0.55 -6.50 -0.82
N CYS A 104 -1.67 -6.84 -1.47
CA CYS A 104 -2.73 -7.64 -0.87
C CYS A 104 -2.24 -9.04 -0.49
N GLU A 105 -1.44 -9.70 -1.34
CA GLU A 105 -0.83 -10.99 -1.02
C GLU A 105 0.06 -10.93 0.23
N LEU A 106 0.73 -9.80 0.47
CA LEU A 106 1.50 -9.57 1.69
C LEU A 106 0.62 -9.35 2.92
N PHE A 107 -0.51 -8.65 2.77
CA PHE A 107 -1.44 -8.36 3.86
C PHE A 107 -2.27 -9.57 4.30
N GLU A 108 -2.34 -10.61 3.48
CA GLU A 108 -3.12 -11.84 3.70
C GLU A 108 -2.24 -13.07 3.97
N SER A 109 -0.91 -12.93 3.98
CA SER A 109 0.05 -14.03 4.28
C SER A 109 0.18 -14.37 5.76
#